data_AF-A0A1W1WZ16-F1
#
_entry.id   AF-A0A1W1WZ16-F1
#
_cell.length_a   1.000
_cell.length_b   1.000
_cell.length_c   1.000
_cell.angle_alpha   90.00
_cell.angle_beta   90.00
_cell.angle_gamma   90.00
#
_symmetry.space_group_name_H-M   'P 1'
#
loop_
_entity.id
_entity.type
_entity.pdbx_description
1 polymer ?
#
loop_
_entity_poly.entity_id
_entity_poly.type
_entity_poly.pdbx_seq_one_letter_code
_entity_poly.pdbx_strand_id
1 'polypeptide(L)' 'MKEKEKIEILTALVSIDTQDKDEKKIADYLSDLFNTHNISSKKIAVAPNRENLVAFMGEGKKF' A
#
# COMPACT_ATOMS: atom_id res chain seq x y z
N MET A 1 -8.33 11.15 -9.25
CA MET A 1 -7.53 11.66 -8.12
C MET A 1 -7.13 13.11 -8.39
N LYS A 2 -7.42 14.04 -7.48
CA LYS A 2 -7.06 15.47 -7.63
C LYS A 2 -5.62 15.71 -7.17
N GLU A 3 -5.01 16.83 -7.54
CA GLU A 3 -3.63 17.16 -7.14
C GLU A 3 -3.44 17.23 -5.62
N LYS A 4 -4.39 17.87 -4.92
CA LYS A 4 -4.43 17.95 -3.45
C LYS A 4 -4.38 16.56 -2.79
N GLU A 5 -5.18 15.62 -3.31
CA GLU A 5 -5.28 14.25 -2.82
C GLU A 5 -3.95 13.48 -2.99
N LYS A 6 -3.24 13.69 -4.11
CA LYS A 6 -1.91 13.12 -4.33
C LYS A 6 -0.88 13.66 -3.33
N ILE A 7 -0.92 14.95 -3.05
CA ILE A 7 -0.03 15.58 -2.05
C ILE A 7 -0.33 15.04 -0.66
N GLU A 8 -1.61 14.92 -0.28
CA GLU A 8 -2.02 14.34 1.01
C GLU A 8 -1.53 12.90 1.17
N ILE A 9 -1.68 12.07 0.12
CA ILE A 9 -1.16 10.69 0.12
C ILE A 9 0.37 10.70 0.31
N LEU A 10 1.10 11.55 -0.42
CA LEU A 10 2.56 11.63 -0.29
C LEU A 10 3.00 12.10 1.10
N THR A 11 2.34 13.12 1.64
CA THR A 11 2.60 13.62 3.00
C THR A 11 2.36 12.53 4.05
N ALA A 12 1.29 11.76 3.92
CA ALA A 12 1.00 10.64 4.80
C ALA A 12 2.11 9.58 4.72
N LEU A 13 2.51 9.17 3.52
CA LEU A 13 3.56 8.16 3.32
C LEU A 13 4.90 8.55 3.95
N VAL A 14 5.33 9.80 3.80
CA VAL A 14 6.60 10.30 4.38
C VAL A 14 6.51 10.45 5.91
N SER A 15 5.31 10.64 6.46
CA SER A 15 5.10 10.80 7.90
C SER A 15 5.04 9.46 8.65
N ILE A 16 4.84 8.35 7.94
CA ILE A 16 4.84 7.01 8.54
C ILE A 16 6.29 6.62 8.83
N ASP A 17 6.61 6.51 10.12
CA ASP A 17 7.89 5.95 10.53
C ASP A 17 7.96 4.47 10.17
N THR A 18 8.89 4.15 9.28
CA THR A 18 9.18 2.81 8.78
C THR A 18 10.59 2.35 9.18
N GLN A 19 11.24 3.04 10.14
CA GLN A 19 12.55 2.62 10.63
C GLN A 19 12.50 1.21 11.25
N ASP A 20 13.55 0.44 10.98
CA ASP A 20 13.84 -0.94 11.41
C ASP A 20 12.63 -1.84 11.76
N LYS A 21 12.24 -2.68 10.80
CA LYS A 21 11.25 -3.76 10.95
C LYS A 21 9.83 -3.29 11.24
N ASP A 22 9.41 -2.10 10.84
CA ASP A 22 8.02 -1.63 11.00
C ASP A 22 7.35 -1.32 9.65
N GLU A 23 7.78 -2.00 8.57
CA GLU A 23 7.23 -1.83 7.23
C GLU A 23 5.76 -2.27 7.13
N LYS A 24 5.25 -3.00 8.13
CA LYS A 24 3.83 -3.36 8.20
C LYS A 24 2.90 -2.13 8.22
N LYS A 25 3.29 -1.04 8.90
CA LYS A 25 2.44 0.17 9.00
C LYS A 25 2.16 0.81 7.64
N ILE A 26 3.20 0.91 6.81
CA ILE A 26 3.05 1.45 5.45
C ILE A 26 2.29 0.48 4.55
N ALA A 27 2.46 -0.84 4.72
CA ALA A 27 1.71 -1.86 4.00
C ALA A 27 0.20 -1.82 4.35
N ASP A 28 -0.14 -1.60 5.63
CA ASP A 28 -1.52 -1.41 6.09
C ASP A 28 -2.14 -0.16 5.41
N TYR A 29 -1.47 0.99 5.50
CA TYR A 29 -1.95 2.24 4.88
C TYR A 29 -2.18 2.11 3.37
N LEU A 30 -1.23 1.52 2.64
CA LEU A 30 -1.36 1.34 1.20
C LEU A 30 -2.47 0.36 0.84
N SER A 31 -2.68 -0.70 1.64
CA SER A 31 -3.78 -1.65 1.42
C SER A 31 -5.14 -0.96 1.53
N ASP A 32 -5.33 -0.12 2.55
CA ASP A 32 -6.56 0.66 2.76
C ASP A 32 -6.79 1.70 1.65
N LEU A 33 -5.73 2.38 1.23
CA LEU A 33 -5.76 3.31 0.10
C LEU A 33 -6.18 2.60 -1.20
N PHE A 34 -5.59 1.44 -1.47
CA PHE A 34 -5.93 0.64 -2.65
C PHE A 34 -7.38 0.15 -2.60
N ASN A 35 -7.86 -0.31 -1.45
CA ASN A 35 -9.26 -0.70 -1.26
C ASN A 35 -10.22 0.46 -1.53
N THR A 36 -9.89 1.68 -1.08
CA THR A 36 -10.68 2.89 -1.35
C THR A 36 -10.80 3.19 -2.84
N HIS A 37 -9.81 2.79 -3.64
CA HIS A 37 -9.81 2.94 -5.09
C HIS A 37 -10.23 1.66 -5.85
N ASN A 38 -10.82 0.67 -5.16
CA ASN A 38 -11.20 -0.63 -5.73
C ASN A 38 -10.03 -1.40 -6.38
N ILE A 39 -8.82 -1.19 -5.88
CA ILE A 39 -7.63 -1.93 -6.28
C ILE A 39 -7.45 -3.06 -5.27
N SER A 40 -7.56 -4.29 -5.73
CA SER A 40 -7.32 -5.46 -4.88
C SER A 40 -5.85 -5.53 -4.49
N SER A 41 -5.58 -5.85 -3.22
CA SER A 41 -4.21 -6.03 -2.74
C SER A 41 -4.09 -7.19 -1.77
N LYS A 42 -2.89 -7.76 -1.66
CA LYS A 42 -2.57 -8.86 -0.76
C LYS A 42 -1.28 -8.55 0.00
N LYS A 43 -1.34 -8.67 1.32
CA LYS A 43 -0.17 -8.62 2.20
C LYS A 43 0.43 -10.01 2.39
N ILE A 44 1.75 -10.09 2.34
CA ILE A 44 2.51 -11.33 2.48
C ILE A 44 3.56 -11.10 3.57
N ALA A 45 3.40 -11.79 4.70
CA ALA A 45 4.32 -11.69 5.82
C ALA A 45 5.68 -12.29 5.46
N VAL A 46 6.76 -11.57 5.77
CA VAL A 46 8.15 -11.98 5.56
C VAL A 46 8.86 -12.23 6.90
N ALA A 47 8.61 -11.36 7.88
CA ALA A 47 9.13 -11.46 9.24
C ALA A 47 8.18 -10.70 10.20
N PRO A 48 8.36 -10.78 11.53
CA PRO A 48 7.59 -9.96 12.45
C PRO A 48 7.66 -8.48 12.07
N ASN A 49 6.49 -7.86 11.89
CA ASN A 49 6.31 -6.46 11.47
C ASN A 49 6.89 -6.09 10.09
N ARG A 50 7.26 -7.08 9.26
CA ARG A 50 7.72 -6.90 7.88
C ARG A 50 6.81 -7.64 6.91
N GLU A 51 6.08 -6.89 6.09
CA GLU A 51 5.15 -7.43 5.11
C GLU A 51 5.42 -6.84 3.72
N ASN A 52 5.38 -7.69 2.69
CA ASN A 52 5.28 -7.24 1.31
C ASN A 52 3.82 -6.97 0.96
N LEU A 53 3.56 -5.98 0.11
CA LEU A 53 2.23 -5.69 -0.42
C LEU A 53 2.23 -5.88 -1.94
N VAL A 54 1.32 -6.71 -2.44
CA VAL A 54 1.11 -6.95 -3.88
C VAL A 54 -0.26 -6.41 -4.27
N ALA A 55 -0.31 -5.42 -5.16
CA ALA A 55 -1.54 -4.89 -5.71
C ALA A 55 -1.83 -5.48 -7.10
N PHE A 56 -3.10 -5.71 -7.40
CA PHE A 56 -3.57 -6.29 -8.65
C PHE A 56 -4.37 -5.24 -9.42
N MET A 57 -4.02 -5.04 -10.69
CA MET A 57 -4.77 -4.16 -11.59
C MET A 57 -5.15 -4.92 -12.86
N GLY A 58 -6.45 -5.17 -13.01
CA GLY A 58 -7.02 -5.90 -14.13
C GLY A 58 -6.83 -7.43 -14.04
N GLU A 59 -7.60 -8.13 -14.87
CA GLU A 59 -7.41 -9.56 -15.12
C GLU A 59 -6.55 -9.69 -16.38
N GLY A 60 -5.34 -10.22 -16.24
CA GLY A 60 -4.52 -10.53 -17.40
C GLY A 60 -5.25 -11.55 -18.28
N LYS A 61 -5.88 -11.11 -19.37
CA LYS A 61 -6.36 -12.02 -20.43
C LYS A 61 -5.14 -12.74 -20.98
N LYS A 62 -4.96 -14.00 -20.57
CA LYS A 62 -4.11 -14.95 -21.30
C LYS A 62 -4.85 -15.30 -22.58
N PHE A 63 -4.30 -14.87 -23.72
CA PHE A 63 -4.70 -15.35 -25.04
C PHE A 63 -4.09 -16.73 -25.29
#